data_AF-A0A3D2M2M3-F1
#
_entry.id   AF-A0A3D2M2M3-F1
#
_cell.length_a   1.000
_cell.length_b   1.000
_cell.length_c   1.000
_cell.angle_alpha   90.00
_cell.angle_beta   90.00
_cell.angle_gamma   90.00
#
_symmetry.space_group_name_H-M   'P 1'
#
loop_
_entity.id
_entity.type
_entity.pdbx_description
1 polymer ?
#
loop_
_entity_poly.entity_id
_entity_poly.type
_entity_poly.pdbx_seq_one_letter_code
_entity_poly.pdbx_strand_id
1 'polypeptide(L)'
;MLPAWLGWEQALQAALERGEGDRLSHMRQHWPFFSTRIDMLEMVLAKADADIARRYDERLVTAPLQPLGRDLRDRLSQAVEAALRLTGQSELLAHSPETLEAFSLRNTYLDPLHLMQTELLARSRRQQNPAESPLEQALLVSVAGIAAGLRNTG
;
A
#
# COMPACT_ATOMS: atom_id res chain seq x y z
N MET A 1 3.06 -2.47 -0.77
CA MET A 1 1.94 -3.26 -1.35
C MET A 1 1.95 -3.37 -2.87
N LEU A 2 3.00 -2.91 -3.58
CA LEU A 2 3.02 -2.88 -5.05
C LEU A 2 2.53 -4.17 -5.75
N PRO A 3 2.97 -5.39 -5.35
CA PRO A 3 2.58 -6.61 -6.06
C PRO A 3 1.07 -6.93 -6.03
N ALA A 4 0.34 -6.39 -5.06
CA ALA A 4 -1.07 -6.73 -4.83
C ALA A 4 -2.04 -5.80 -5.59
N TRP A 5 -1.58 -4.62 -6.03
CA TRP A 5 -2.45 -3.64 -6.72
C TRP A 5 -1.94 -3.22 -8.10
N LEU A 6 -0.66 -3.40 -8.44
CA LEU A 6 -0.12 -2.94 -9.72
C LEU A 6 -0.87 -3.55 -10.92
N GLY A 7 -1.28 -2.71 -11.85
CA GLY A 7 -2.05 -3.06 -13.04
C GLY A 7 -3.56 -2.84 -12.89
N TRP A 8 -4.08 -2.72 -11.65
CA TRP A 8 -5.48 -2.39 -11.41
C TRP A 8 -5.82 -0.97 -11.86
N GLU A 9 -4.91 -0.02 -11.65
CA GLU A 9 -5.09 1.37 -12.06
C GLU A 9 -5.38 1.45 -13.56
N GLN A 10 -4.52 0.78 -14.36
CA GLN A 10 -4.62 0.81 -15.81
C GLN A 10 -5.84 0.05 -16.31
N ALA A 11 -6.12 -1.14 -15.76
CA ALA A 11 -7.24 -1.97 -16.20
C ALA A 11 -8.59 -1.34 -15.90
N LEU A 12 -8.78 -0.79 -14.69
CA LEU A 12 -10.02 -0.14 -14.29
C LEU A 12 -10.23 1.17 -15.02
N GLN A 13 -9.21 2.03 -15.13
CA GLN A 13 -9.31 3.27 -15.89
C GLN A 13 -9.68 3.01 -17.34
N ALA A 14 -8.99 2.07 -18.02
CA ALA A 14 -9.28 1.75 -19.40
C ALA A 14 -10.72 1.22 -19.58
N ALA A 15 -11.25 0.44 -18.64
CA ALA A 15 -12.64 -0.02 -18.69
C ALA A 15 -13.64 1.12 -18.48
N LEU A 16 -13.37 2.03 -17.53
CA LEU A 16 -14.20 3.22 -17.30
C LEU A 16 -14.20 4.17 -18.51
N GLU A 17 -13.05 4.37 -19.16
CA GLU A 17 -12.92 5.18 -20.39
C GLU A 17 -13.66 4.58 -21.58
N ARG A 18 -13.75 3.25 -21.66
CA ARG A 18 -14.59 2.55 -22.65
C ARG A 18 -16.10 2.64 -22.35
N GLY A 19 -16.50 3.30 -21.26
CA GLY A 19 -17.90 3.40 -20.86
C GLY A 19 -18.45 2.12 -20.22
N GLU A 20 -17.60 1.22 -19.73
CA GLU A 20 -18.02 -0.06 -19.14
C GLU A 20 -18.41 0.05 -17.66
N GLY A 21 -18.55 1.26 -17.12
CA GLY A 21 -18.83 1.51 -15.69
C GLY A 21 -20.08 0.78 -15.18
N ASP A 22 -21.19 0.87 -15.90
CA ASP A 22 -22.44 0.19 -15.53
C ASP A 22 -22.29 -1.34 -15.50
N ARG A 23 -21.52 -1.89 -16.45
CA ARG A 23 -21.21 -3.32 -16.50
C ARG A 23 -20.39 -3.75 -15.30
N LEU A 24 -19.35 -2.98 -14.93
CA LEU A 24 -18.53 -3.29 -13.76
C LEU A 24 -19.32 -3.17 -12.46
N SER A 25 -20.20 -2.18 -12.35
CA SER A 25 -21.13 -2.03 -11.22
C SER A 25 -22.08 -3.22 -11.11
N HIS A 26 -22.67 -3.65 -12.24
CA HIS A 26 -23.51 -4.84 -12.30
C HIS A 26 -22.75 -6.11 -11.90
N MET A 27 -21.51 -6.27 -12.38
CA MET A 27 -20.62 -7.37 -11.98
C MET A 27 -20.36 -7.35 -10.48
N ARG A 28 -20.11 -6.18 -9.88
CA ARG A 28 -19.92 -6.10 -8.42
C ARG A 28 -21.15 -6.56 -7.65
N GLN A 29 -22.34 -6.14 -8.07
CA GLN A 29 -23.59 -6.45 -7.36
C GLN A 29 -24.00 -7.92 -7.50
N HIS A 30 -23.75 -8.54 -8.65
CA HIS A 30 -24.32 -9.85 -8.98
C HIS A 30 -23.29 -10.98 -9.10
N TRP A 31 -21.99 -10.67 -9.09
CA TRP A 31 -20.92 -11.65 -9.23
C TRP A 31 -20.01 -11.67 -7.99
N PRO A 32 -20.21 -12.64 -7.06
CA PRO A 32 -19.46 -12.70 -5.81
C PRO A 32 -17.94 -12.70 -5.99
N PHE A 33 -17.43 -13.40 -7.00
CA PHE A 33 -15.99 -13.40 -7.32
C PHE A 33 -15.46 -11.98 -7.59
N PHE A 34 -16.19 -11.20 -8.39
CA PHE A 34 -15.77 -9.85 -8.72
C PHE A 34 -15.88 -8.93 -7.50
N SER A 35 -16.97 -9.00 -6.72
CA SER A 35 -17.08 -8.27 -5.46
C SER A 35 -15.90 -8.54 -4.54
N THR A 36 -15.64 -9.82 -4.22
CA THR A 36 -14.53 -10.20 -3.34
C THR A 36 -13.18 -9.72 -3.86
N ARG A 37 -12.97 -9.72 -5.18
CA ARG A 37 -11.73 -9.22 -5.76
C ARG A 37 -11.56 -7.71 -5.57
N ILE A 38 -12.64 -6.94 -5.74
CA ILE A 38 -12.61 -5.49 -5.50
C ILE A 38 -12.47 -5.19 -4.00
N ASP A 39 -13.16 -5.92 -3.14
CA ASP A 39 -13.05 -5.73 -1.69
C ASP A 39 -11.61 -6.02 -1.20
N MET A 40 -10.97 -7.05 -1.76
CA MET A 40 -9.54 -7.34 -1.53
C MET A 40 -8.64 -6.20 -2.01
N LEU A 41 -8.91 -5.65 -3.20
CA LEU A 41 -8.16 -4.51 -3.73
C LEU A 41 -8.30 -3.30 -2.81
N GLU A 42 -9.52 -2.93 -2.40
CA GLU A 42 -9.77 -1.83 -1.46
C GLU A 42 -8.98 -2.01 -0.16
N MET A 43 -8.96 -3.22 0.38
CA MET A 43 -8.22 -3.53 1.61
C MET A 43 -6.70 -3.34 1.45
N VAL A 44 -6.14 -3.74 0.32
CA VAL A 44 -4.72 -3.57 0.00
C VAL A 44 -4.37 -2.09 -0.19
N LEU A 45 -5.22 -1.36 -0.92
CA LEU A 45 -5.05 0.07 -1.17
C LEU A 45 -5.15 0.87 0.14
N ALA A 46 -6.08 0.53 1.03
CA ALA A 46 -6.24 1.18 2.33
C ALA A 46 -5.04 0.98 3.28
N LYS A 47 -4.25 -0.10 3.08
CA LYS A 47 -3.01 -0.36 3.82
C LYS A 47 -1.77 0.25 3.15
N ALA A 48 -1.88 0.73 1.92
CA ALA A 48 -0.76 1.26 1.18
C ALA A 48 -0.55 2.74 1.56
N ASP A 49 0.60 3.04 2.17
CA ASP A 49 0.96 4.39 2.57
C ASP A 49 2.01 5.00 1.63
N ALA A 50 1.58 5.98 0.84
CA ALA A 50 2.43 6.68 -0.12
C ALA A 50 3.48 7.58 0.56
N ASP A 51 3.16 8.15 1.73
CA ASP A 51 4.08 9.01 2.47
C ASP A 51 5.19 8.22 3.13
N ILE A 52 4.88 7.07 3.73
CA ILE A 52 5.88 6.12 4.20
C ILE A 52 6.74 5.67 3.02
N ALA A 53 6.16 5.25 1.89
CA ALA A 53 6.92 4.86 0.71
C ALA A 53 7.86 5.97 0.22
N ARG A 54 7.41 7.22 0.20
CA ARG A 54 8.22 8.40 -0.14
C ARG A 54 9.41 8.56 0.81
N ARG A 55 9.23 8.38 2.12
CA ARG A 55 10.32 8.48 3.11
C ARG A 55 11.38 7.40 2.93
N TYR A 56 10.98 6.18 2.56
CA TYR A 56 11.93 5.13 2.17
C TYR A 56 12.75 5.56 0.95
N ASP A 57 12.11 6.09 -0.08
CA ASP A 57 12.81 6.58 -1.27
C ASP A 57 13.79 7.70 -0.93
N GLU A 58 13.35 8.74 -0.24
CA GLU A 58 14.18 9.88 0.14
C GLU A 58 15.42 9.47 0.93
N ARG A 59 15.30 8.45 1.79
CA ARG A 59 16.39 8.01 2.65
C ARG A 59 17.32 6.99 1.98
N LEU A 60 16.79 6.12 1.13
CA LEU A 60 17.47 4.90 0.70
C LEU A 60 17.76 4.82 -0.80
N VAL A 61 17.11 5.64 -1.63
CA VAL A 61 17.16 5.54 -3.08
C VAL A 61 17.99 6.68 -3.67
N THR A 62 18.85 6.35 -4.62
CA THR A 62 19.71 7.32 -5.31
C THR A 62 18.90 8.24 -6.21
N ALA A 63 19.38 9.47 -6.40
CA ALA A 63 18.67 10.50 -7.18
C ALA A 63 18.16 10.04 -8.57
N PRO A 64 18.90 9.23 -9.36
CA PRO A 64 18.43 8.79 -10.68
C PRO A 64 17.18 7.91 -10.65
N LEU A 65 16.89 7.22 -9.54
CA LEU A 65 15.75 6.30 -9.41
C LEU A 65 14.53 6.95 -8.72
N GLN A 66 14.69 8.15 -8.15
CA GLN A 66 13.59 8.91 -7.53
C GLN A 66 12.38 9.15 -8.46
N PRO A 67 12.55 9.41 -9.78
CA PRO A 67 11.40 9.57 -10.68
C PRO A 67 10.52 8.32 -10.76
N LEU A 68 11.10 7.11 -10.74
CA LEU A 68 10.34 5.87 -10.75
C LEU A 68 9.47 5.72 -9.50
N GLY A 69 10.03 6.04 -8.34
CA GLY A 69 9.28 5.99 -7.08
C GLY A 69 8.10 6.96 -7.05
N ARG A 70 8.26 8.15 -7.65
CA ARG A 70 7.15 9.11 -7.83
C ARG A 70 6.07 8.55 -8.75
N ASP A 71 6.45 8.05 -9.93
CA ASP A 71 5.50 7.43 -10.87
C ASP A 71 4.69 6.30 -10.22
N LEU A 72 5.34 5.44 -9.44
CA LEU A 72 4.65 4.35 -8.73
C LEU A 72 3.68 4.86 -7.65
N ARG A 73 3.97 5.96 -6.96
CA ARG A 73 3.03 6.57 -6.02
C ARG A 73 1.88 7.27 -6.72
N ASP A 74 2.12 7.89 -7.86
CA ASP A 74 1.06 8.50 -8.67
C ASP A 74 0.09 7.43 -9.19
N ARG A 75 0.62 6.28 -9.63
CA ARG A 75 -0.19 5.09 -9.98
C ARG A 75 -0.99 4.53 -8.82
N LEU A 76 -0.44 4.55 -7.60
CA LEU A 76 -1.18 4.16 -6.41
C LEU A 76 -2.39 5.08 -6.19
N SER A 77 -2.20 6.40 -6.28
CA SER A 77 -3.30 7.37 -6.19
C SER A 77 -4.37 7.15 -7.26
N GLN A 78 -3.95 6.84 -8.49
CA GLN A 78 -4.83 6.49 -9.60
C GLN A 78 -5.62 5.19 -9.34
N ALA A 79 -4.98 4.17 -8.74
CA ALA A 79 -5.64 2.93 -8.35
C ALA A 79 -6.74 3.19 -7.30
N VAL A 80 -6.45 4.05 -6.31
CA VAL A 80 -7.43 4.47 -5.30
C VAL A 80 -8.62 5.18 -5.95
N GLU A 81 -8.36 6.16 -6.81
CA GLU A 81 -9.43 6.88 -7.51
C GLU A 81 -10.30 5.94 -8.36
N ALA A 82 -9.67 5.05 -9.12
CA ALA A 82 -10.39 4.09 -9.97
C ALA A 82 -11.26 3.12 -9.14
N ALA A 83 -10.74 2.66 -7.99
CA ALA A 83 -11.51 1.84 -7.06
C ALA A 83 -12.72 2.62 -6.52
N LEU A 84 -12.53 3.84 -6.01
CA LEU A 84 -13.61 4.68 -5.48
C LEU A 84 -14.69 4.99 -6.52
N ARG A 85 -14.29 5.29 -7.77
CA ARG A 85 -15.23 5.50 -8.88
C ARG A 85 -16.04 4.26 -9.20
N LEU A 86 -15.41 3.08 -9.19
CA LEU A 86 -16.09 1.81 -9.41
C LEU A 86 -17.05 1.47 -8.25
N THR A 87 -16.65 1.76 -7.02
CA THR A 87 -17.44 1.45 -5.82
C THR A 87 -18.58 2.45 -5.59
N GLY A 88 -18.45 3.67 -6.13
CA GLY A 88 -19.33 4.79 -5.81
C GLY A 88 -19.12 5.33 -4.39
N GLN A 89 -18.00 5.02 -3.75
CA GLN A 89 -17.69 5.43 -2.38
C GLN A 89 -16.81 6.70 -2.37
N SER A 90 -16.94 7.50 -1.31
CA SER A 90 -16.08 8.67 -1.08
C SER A 90 -14.74 8.32 -0.42
N GLU A 91 -14.66 7.18 0.25
CA GLU A 91 -13.49 6.68 0.95
C GLU A 91 -13.39 5.16 0.80
N LEU A 92 -12.15 4.63 0.86
CA LEU A 92 -11.93 3.20 0.77
C LEU A 92 -12.51 2.50 2.00
N LEU A 93 -13.07 1.30 1.82
CA LEU A 93 -13.65 0.52 2.92
C LEU A 93 -14.82 1.24 3.64
N ALA A 94 -15.55 2.14 2.97
CA ALA A 94 -16.70 2.82 3.55
C ALA A 94 -17.79 1.85 4.06
N HIS A 95 -17.82 0.64 3.52
CA HIS A 95 -18.70 -0.46 3.94
C HIS A 95 -18.24 -1.18 5.22
N SER A 96 -17.05 -0.87 5.74
CA SER A 96 -16.46 -1.51 6.93
C SER A 96 -15.72 -0.49 7.81
N PRO A 97 -16.46 0.44 8.46
CA PRO A 97 -15.86 1.49 9.28
C PRO A 97 -15.03 0.96 10.45
N GLU A 98 -15.44 -0.16 11.07
CA GLU A 98 -14.67 -0.82 12.14
C GLU A 98 -13.28 -1.29 11.65
N THR A 99 -13.20 -1.76 10.39
CA THR A 99 -11.92 -2.17 9.78
C THR A 99 -11.03 -0.94 9.54
N LEU A 100 -11.61 0.16 9.08
CA LEU A 100 -10.90 1.42 8.85
C LEU A 100 -10.34 1.98 10.17
N GLU A 101 -11.13 1.95 11.25
CA GLU A 101 -10.70 2.38 12.58
C GLU A 101 -9.56 1.50 13.11
N ALA A 102 -9.68 0.18 12.97
CA ALA A 102 -8.63 -0.75 13.34
C ALA A 102 -7.33 -0.52 12.55
N PHE A 103 -7.42 -0.11 11.28
CA PHE A 103 -6.25 0.26 10.48
C PHE A 103 -5.63 1.56 10.97
N SER A 104 -6.43 2.59 11.21
CA SER A 104 -5.97 3.89 11.71
C SER A 104 -5.26 3.77 13.06
N LEU A 105 -5.84 3.02 14.00
CA LEU A 105 -5.22 2.74 15.30
C LEU A 105 -3.87 2.06 15.11
N ARG A 106 -3.80 1.07 14.21
CA ARG A 106 -2.58 0.32 13.98
C ARG A 106 -1.49 1.14 13.27
N ASN A 107 -1.86 1.99 12.32
CA ASN A 107 -0.94 2.87 11.62
C ASN A 107 -0.22 3.80 12.63
N THR A 108 -0.93 4.28 13.65
CA THR A 108 -0.35 5.06 14.76
C THR A 108 0.86 4.37 15.42
N TYR A 109 0.87 3.03 15.49
CA TYR A 109 1.99 2.25 16.03
C TYR A 109 2.99 1.80 14.96
N LEU A 110 2.57 1.68 13.70
CA LEU A 110 3.42 1.24 12.59
C LEU A 110 4.31 2.36 12.05
N ASP A 111 3.81 3.60 12.01
CA ASP A 111 4.53 4.77 11.53
C ASP A 111 5.91 4.93 12.20
N PRO A 112 6.03 4.91 13.54
CA PRO A 112 7.34 5.02 14.18
C PRO A 112 8.26 3.83 13.84
N LEU A 113 7.73 2.62 13.65
CA LEU A 113 8.52 1.45 13.24
C LEU A 113 9.05 1.62 11.82
N HIS A 114 8.24 2.13 10.89
CA HIS A 114 8.67 2.45 9.53
C HIS A 114 9.75 3.52 9.53
N LEU A 115 9.55 4.62 10.24
CA LEU A 115 10.54 5.69 10.35
C LEU A 115 11.86 5.17 10.93
N MET A 116 11.81 4.38 12.01
CA MET A 116 12.99 3.74 12.58
C MET A 116 13.67 2.82 11.56
N GLN A 117 12.91 1.96 10.88
CA GLN A 117 13.43 1.02 9.89
C GLN A 117 14.15 1.73 8.73
N THR A 118 13.63 2.87 8.25
CA THR A 118 14.32 3.63 7.19
C THR A 118 15.73 4.04 7.60
N GLU A 119 15.91 4.44 8.86
CA GLU A 119 17.22 4.84 9.38
C GLU A 119 18.13 3.64 9.62
N LEU A 120 17.60 2.55 10.20
CA LEU A 120 18.35 1.31 10.42
C LEU A 120 18.87 0.75 9.09
N LEU A 121 18.05 0.74 8.04
CA LEU A 121 18.45 0.34 6.69
C LEU A 121 19.55 1.24 6.12
N ALA A 122 19.42 2.56 6.29
CA ALA A 122 20.40 3.51 5.79
C ALA A 122 21.78 3.32 6.44
N ARG A 123 21.81 3.10 7.76
CA ARG A 123 23.05 2.80 8.50
C ARG A 123 23.63 1.46 8.08
N SER A 124 22.76 0.45 7.99
CA SER A 124 23.18 -0.92 7.63
C SER A 124 23.81 -1.00 6.25
N ARG A 125 23.30 -0.25 5.26
CA ARG A 125 23.88 -0.20 3.91
C ARG A 125 25.22 0.53 3.81
N ARG A 126 25.57 1.38 4.79
CA ARG A 126 26.82 2.16 4.80
C ARG A 126 27.96 1.45 5.53
N GLN A 127 27.62 0.52 6.43
CA GLN A 127 28.58 -0.19 7.25
C GLN A 127 28.69 -1.64 6.77
N GLN A 128 29.88 -2.24 6.83
CA GLN A 128 29.97 -3.70 6.79
C GLN A 128 29.49 -4.19 8.16
N ASN A 129 28.20 -4.52 8.25
CA ASN A 129 27.60 -4.96 9.50
C ASN A 129 27.93 -6.44 9.76
N PRO A 130 28.63 -6.76 10.86
CA PRO A 130 28.76 -8.14 11.31
C PRO A 130 27.38 -8.71 11.64
N ALA A 131 27.24 -10.02 11.41
CA ALA A 131 26.10 -10.78 11.90
C ALA A 131 25.95 -10.59 13.42
N GLU A 132 24.70 -10.52 13.91
CA GLU A 132 24.31 -10.37 15.32
C GLU A 132 24.61 -9.00 15.94
N SER A 133 24.94 -7.99 15.13
CA SER A 133 25.09 -6.63 15.65
C SER A 133 23.77 -6.07 16.22
N PRO A 134 23.81 -5.14 17.21
CA PRO A 134 22.60 -4.50 17.72
C PRO A 134 21.78 -3.79 16.63
N LEU A 135 22.44 -3.32 15.57
CA LEU A 135 21.81 -2.71 14.40
C LEU A 135 21.00 -3.72 13.59
N GLU A 136 21.54 -4.92 13.38
CA GLU A 136 20.81 -6.01 12.71
C GLU A 136 19.62 -6.49 13.56
N GLN A 137 19.82 -6.67 14.87
CA GLN A 137 18.74 -7.05 15.78
C GLN A 137 17.60 -6.02 15.77
N ALA A 138 17.92 -4.73 15.84
CA ALA A 138 16.92 -3.66 15.76
C ALA A 138 16.16 -3.69 14.41
N LEU A 139 16.86 -3.96 13.31
CA LEU A 139 16.25 -4.09 11.98
C LEU A 139 15.31 -5.31 11.91
N LEU A 140 15.71 -6.45 12.47
CA LEU A 140 14.85 -7.64 12.54
C LEU A 140 13.59 -7.39 13.37
N VAL A 141 13.72 -6.68 14.49
CA VAL A 141 12.58 -6.26 15.32
C VAL A 141 11.64 -5.35 14.53
N SER A 142 12.15 -4.38 13.77
CA SER A 142 11.30 -3.50 12.97
C SER A 142 10.57 -4.26 11.86
N VAL A 143 11.26 -5.20 11.18
CA VAL A 143 10.66 -6.06 10.15
C VAL A 143 9.54 -6.92 10.75
N ALA A 144 9.79 -7.59 11.87
CA ALA A 144 8.81 -8.43 12.55
C ALA A 144 7.62 -7.61 13.05
N GLY A 145 7.86 -6.43 13.63
CA GLY A 145 6.82 -5.53 14.13
C GLY A 145 5.92 -5.01 13.01
N ILE A 146 6.51 -4.59 11.88
CA ILE A 146 5.75 -4.15 10.70
C ILE A 146 4.93 -5.31 10.12
N ALA A 147 5.53 -6.51 9.99
CA ALA A 147 4.82 -7.69 9.50
C ALA A 147 3.63 -8.06 10.39
N ALA A 148 3.82 -8.05 11.72
CA ALA A 148 2.76 -8.34 12.69
C ALA A 148 1.61 -7.32 12.62
N GLY A 149 1.92 -6.04 12.38
CA GLY A 149 0.91 -5.01 12.19
C GLY A 149 0.18 -5.14 10.85
N LEU A 150 0.89 -5.21 9.73
CA LEU A 150 0.26 -5.22 8.41
C LEU A 150 -0.63 -6.45 8.17
N ARG A 151 -0.37 -7.58 8.85
CA ARG A 151 -1.11 -8.83 8.73
C ARG A 151 -1.21 -9.28 7.26
N ASN A 152 -2.41 -9.54 6.75
CA ASN A 152 -2.64 -9.95 5.37
C ASN A 152 -2.43 -8.77 4.39
N THR A 153 -1.62 -8.94 3.35
CA THR A 153 -1.23 -7.82 2.47
C THR A 153 -1.41 -8.12 0.98
N GLY A 154 -1.87 -9.33 0.65
CA GLY A 154 -2.07 -9.85 -0.69
C GLY A 154 -2.05 -11.38 -0.68
#